data_AF-A0A8A4TTL6-F1
#
_entry.id   AF-A0A8A4TTL6-F1
#
_cell.length_a   1.000
_cell.length_b   1.000
_cell.length_c   1.000
_cell.angle_alpha   90.00
_cell.angle_beta   90.00
_cell.angle_gamma   90.00
#
_symmetry.space_group_name_H-M   'P 1'
#
loop_
_entity.id
_entity.type
_entity.pdbx_description
1 polymer ?
#
loop_
_entity_poly.entity_id
_entity_poly.type
_entity_poly.pdbx_seq_one_letter_code
_entity_poly.pdbx_strand_id
1 'polypeptide(L)'
;MSLVQSPKGWSREEVLNYDGIFFLKDIVKILGLDAAKVKRKAREIADSGGSPWERMGARKLWNHWVVRMRIFAPFYREHLVSKVKRPESEWDGNRLLHQRGLFYLTDVCKRIPFSAHQLRYQAKRRENPRREIGVFKDRELNTYLVDMEIFAPWINHIWEGRDQDQY
;
A
#
# COMPACT_ATOMS: atom_id res chain seq x y z
N MET A 1 10.87 -22.15 -17.05
CA MET A 1 10.51 -20.74 -16.79
C MET A 1 11.52 -19.85 -17.49
N SER A 2 11.08 -19.04 -18.45
CA SER A 2 11.92 -18.08 -19.17
C SER A 2 12.04 -16.77 -18.39
N LEU A 3 13.17 -16.08 -18.55
CA LEU A 3 13.36 -14.73 -18.06
C LEU A 3 12.51 -13.78 -18.93
N VAL A 4 11.57 -13.07 -18.33
CA VAL A 4 10.71 -12.13 -19.06
C VAL A 4 11.47 -10.82 -19.22
N GLN A 5 11.54 -10.30 -20.46
CA GLN A 5 12.13 -8.99 -20.71
C GLN A 5 11.40 -7.90 -19.92
N SER A 6 12.16 -6.86 -19.56
CA SER A 6 11.70 -5.72 -18.75
C SER A 6 10.31 -5.25 -19.21
N PRO A 7 9.28 -5.31 -18.34
CA PRO A 7 7.92 -4.92 -18.68
C PRO A 7 7.84 -3.39 -18.83
N LYS A 8 8.25 -2.88 -19.99
CA LYS A 8 8.12 -1.46 -20.33
C LYS A 8 6.64 -1.13 -20.44
N GLY A 9 6.16 -0.23 -19.59
CA GLY A 9 4.79 0.28 -19.63
C GLY A 9 3.76 -0.54 -18.85
N TRP A 10 4.16 -1.61 -18.14
CA TRP A 10 3.22 -2.34 -17.30
C TRP A 10 2.89 -1.55 -16.03
N SER A 11 1.62 -1.59 -15.68
CA SER A 11 1.08 -1.13 -14.40
C SER A 11 1.54 -2.02 -13.25
N ARG A 12 1.33 -1.52 -12.03
CA ARG A 12 1.64 -2.24 -10.81
C ARG A 12 0.82 -3.53 -10.71
N GLU A 13 -0.46 -3.45 -11.04
CA GLU A 13 -1.43 -4.54 -10.96
C GLU A 13 -1.09 -5.65 -11.95
N GLU A 14 -0.68 -5.31 -13.17
CA GLU A 14 -0.22 -6.28 -14.17
C GLU A 14 1.00 -7.06 -13.69
N VAL A 15 1.99 -6.35 -13.12
CA VAL A 15 3.21 -6.99 -12.59
C VAL A 15 2.91 -7.90 -11.40
N LEU A 16 1.99 -7.51 -10.52
CA LEU A 16 1.62 -8.32 -9.34
C LEU A 16 0.82 -9.58 -9.69
N ASN A 17 0.06 -9.56 -10.79
CA ASN A 17 -0.76 -10.69 -11.21
C ASN A 17 -0.05 -11.64 -12.19
N TYR A 18 1.13 -11.27 -12.70
CA TYR A 18 1.87 -12.09 -13.65
C TYR A 18 2.86 -13.04 -12.96
N ASP A 19 2.76 -14.34 -13.24
CA ASP A 19 3.75 -15.32 -12.81
C ASP A 19 4.93 -15.35 -13.78
N GLY A 20 6.09 -14.87 -13.32
CA GLY A 20 7.30 -14.80 -14.14
C GLY A 20 8.56 -14.48 -13.33
N ILE A 21 9.70 -14.61 -13.99
CA ILE A 21 11.01 -14.20 -13.45
C ILE A 21 11.42 -12.91 -14.15
N PHE A 22 11.71 -11.88 -13.35
CA PHE A 22 12.05 -10.53 -13.82
C PHE A 22 13.34 -10.04 -13.19
N PHE A 23 13.97 -9.02 -13.78
CA PHE A 23 15.06 -8.33 -13.10
C PHE A 23 14.52 -7.47 -11.95
N LEU A 24 15.21 -7.54 -10.81
CA LEU A 24 14.86 -6.76 -9.63
C LEU A 24 14.81 -5.26 -9.94
N LYS A 25 15.76 -4.75 -10.73
CA LYS A 25 15.86 -3.31 -11.08
C LYS A 25 14.58 -2.75 -11.73
N ASP A 26 13.89 -3.59 -12.51
CA ASP A 26 12.69 -3.19 -13.23
C ASP A 26 11.47 -3.27 -12.30
N ILE A 27 11.37 -4.36 -11.54
CA ILE A 27 10.28 -4.60 -10.60
C ILE A 27 10.25 -3.59 -9.47
N VAL A 28 11.39 -3.27 -8.85
CA VAL A 28 11.42 -2.29 -7.74
C VAL A 28 11.02 -0.89 -8.21
N LYS A 29 11.31 -0.52 -9.46
CA LYS A 29 10.89 0.76 -10.03
C LYS A 29 9.37 0.81 -10.19
N ILE A 30 8.76 -0.23 -10.74
CA ILE A 30 7.31 -0.33 -10.95
C ILE A 30 6.56 -0.40 -9.61
N LEU A 31 7.07 -1.20 -8.67
CA LEU A 31 6.44 -1.43 -7.38
C LEU A 31 6.73 -0.32 -6.35
N GLY A 32 7.64 0.61 -6.66
CA GLY A 32 8.05 1.69 -5.77
C GLY A 32 8.86 1.23 -4.57
N LEU A 33 9.57 0.10 -4.68
CA LEU A 33 10.41 -0.47 -3.63
C LEU A 33 11.85 0.04 -3.74
N ASP A 34 12.58 -0.03 -2.62
CA ASP A 34 14.01 0.24 -2.59
C ASP A 34 14.82 -1.04 -2.84
N ALA A 35 15.57 -1.07 -3.94
CA ALA A 35 16.39 -2.20 -4.33
C ALA A 35 17.45 -2.56 -3.27
N ALA A 36 18.01 -1.58 -2.55
CA ALA A 36 19.00 -1.82 -1.51
C ALA A 36 18.38 -2.56 -0.33
N LYS A 37 17.16 -2.17 0.08
CA LYS A 37 16.40 -2.87 1.14
C LYS A 37 16.11 -4.31 0.75
N VAL A 38 15.67 -4.55 -0.48
CA VAL A 38 15.39 -5.90 -0.97
C VAL A 38 16.66 -6.77 -0.94
N LYS A 39 17.79 -6.25 -1.42
CA LYS A 39 19.08 -6.97 -1.40
C LYS A 39 19.57 -7.25 0.02
N ARG A 40 19.41 -6.29 0.94
CA ARG A 40 19.76 -6.47 2.35
C ARG A 40 18.95 -7.60 2.98
N LYS A 41 17.63 -7.63 2.74
CA LYS A 41 16.75 -8.68 3.26
C LYS A 41 17.10 -10.07 2.71
N ALA A 42 17.48 -10.14 1.43
CA ALA A 42 17.96 -11.39 0.85
C ALA A 42 19.24 -11.90 1.53
N ARG A 43 20.17 -11.02 1.89
CA ARG A 43 21.38 -11.40 2.63
C ARG A 43 21.04 -11.88 4.04
N GLU A 44 20.21 -11.14 4.77
CA GLU A 44 19.75 -11.56 6.11
C GLU A 44 19.17 -12.97 6.11
N ILE A 45 18.37 -13.31 5.09
CA ILE A 45 17.80 -14.66 4.95
C ILE A 45 18.90 -15.70 4.71
N ALA A 46 19.85 -15.41 3.81
CA ALA A 46 20.97 -16.31 3.53
C ALA A 46 21.87 -16.51 4.76
N ASP A 47 22.16 -15.43 5.50
CA ASP A 47 22.98 -15.45 6.71
C ASP A 47 22.31 -16.27 7.82
N SER A 48 20.97 -16.29 7.87
CA SER A 48 20.18 -17.15 8.77
C SER A 48 20.07 -18.62 8.31
N GLY A 49 20.78 -19.02 7.26
CA GLY A 49 20.75 -20.37 6.69
C GLY A 49 19.55 -20.69 5.80
N GLY A 50 18.71 -19.69 5.49
CA GLY A 50 17.55 -19.84 4.61
C GLY A 50 17.87 -19.57 3.14
N SER A 51 17.04 -20.08 2.23
CA SER A 51 17.12 -19.75 0.80
C SER A 51 16.31 -18.48 0.48
N PRO A 52 16.94 -17.37 0.06
CA PRO A 52 16.20 -16.17 -0.35
C PRO A 52 15.31 -16.41 -1.58
N TRP A 53 15.71 -17.36 -2.43
CA TRP A 53 14.93 -17.73 -3.61
C TRP A 53 13.60 -18.41 -3.26
N GLU A 54 13.60 -19.22 -2.21
CA GLU A 54 12.41 -19.92 -1.74
C GLU A 54 11.55 -19.04 -0.84
N ARG A 55 12.16 -18.26 0.05
CA ARG A 55 11.43 -17.46 1.04
C ARG A 55 10.88 -16.15 0.50
N MET A 56 11.66 -15.42 -0.30
CA MET A 56 11.27 -14.10 -0.81
C MET A 56 11.22 -14.03 -2.34
N GLY A 57 11.53 -15.14 -3.02
CA GLY A 57 11.54 -15.16 -4.49
C GLY A 57 12.67 -14.36 -5.11
N ALA A 58 13.72 -13.99 -4.40
CA ALA A 58 14.81 -13.16 -4.93
C ALA A 58 16.14 -13.94 -4.92
N ARG A 59 16.92 -13.81 -6.00
CA ARG A 59 18.30 -14.35 -6.04
C ARG A 59 19.21 -13.51 -6.90
N LYS A 60 20.52 -13.62 -6.64
CA LYS A 60 21.55 -13.12 -7.53
C LYS A 60 21.83 -14.18 -8.60
N LEU A 61 21.73 -13.80 -9.86
CA LEU A 61 22.08 -14.60 -11.02
C LEU A 61 23.15 -13.85 -11.80
N TRP A 62 24.39 -14.37 -11.75
CA TRP A 62 25.58 -13.70 -12.28
C TRP A 62 25.74 -12.29 -11.68
N ASN A 63 25.71 -11.26 -12.51
CA ASN A 63 25.82 -9.85 -12.11
C ASN A 63 24.47 -9.16 -11.86
N HIS A 64 23.36 -9.88 -11.99
CA HIS A 64 22.02 -9.33 -11.86
C HIS A 64 21.24 -9.95 -10.71
N TRP A 65 20.33 -9.17 -10.15
CA TRP A 65 19.32 -9.69 -9.23
C TRP A 65 18.04 -9.96 -10.00
N VAL A 66 17.45 -11.12 -9.75
CA VAL A 66 16.18 -11.53 -10.36
C VAL A 66 15.18 -11.88 -9.27
N VAL A 67 13.90 -11.69 -9.58
CA VAL A 67 12.77 -11.98 -8.70
C VAL A 67 11.75 -12.86 -9.40
N ARG A 68 11.21 -13.85 -8.69
CA ARG A 68 10.08 -14.69 -9.08
C ARG A 68 8.82 -14.11 -8.47
N MET A 69 7.96 -13.53 -9.29
CA MET A 69 6.81 -12.76 -8.83
C MET A 69 5.83 -13.56 -7.99
N ARG A 70 5.61 -14.85 -8.31
CA ARG A 70 4.76 -15.75 -7.50
C ARG A 70 5.11 -15.81 -6.02
N ILE A 71 6.37 -15.60 -5.64
CA ILE A 71 6.80 -15.55 -4.23
C ILE A 71 7.10 -14.11 -3.80
N PHE A 72 7.72 -13.33 -4.68
CA PHE A 72 8.13 -11.97 -4.38
C PHE A 72 6.94 -11.04 -4.09
N ALA A 73 5.87 -11.10 -4.89
CA ALA A 73 4.70 -10.25 -4.69
C ALA A 73 3.97 -10.54 -3.37
N PRO A 74 3.67 -11.79 -2.99
CA PRO A 74 3.13 -12.09 -1.67
C PRO A 74 4.06 -11.68 -0.52
N PHE A 75 5.37 -11.93 -0.65
CA PHE A 75 6.35 -11.60 0.40
C PHE A 75 6.42 -10.10 0.68
N TYR A 76 6.37 -9.28 -0.37
CA TYR A 76 6.38 -7.82 -0.22
C TYR A 76 4.98 -7.22 -0.15
N ARG A 77 3.89 -7.99 -0.11
CA ARG A 77 2.51 -7.47 -0.17
C ARG A 77 2.24 -6.41 0.91
N GLU A 78 2.82 -6.60 2.09
CA GLU A 78 2.74 -5.67 3.23
C GLU A 78 3.63 -4.43 3.07
N HIS A 79 4.66 -4.47 2.23
CA HIS A 79 5.51 -3.31 1.91
C HIS A 79 5.12 -2.65 0.58
N LEU A 80 4.27 -3.34 -0.19
CA LEU A 80 3.53 -2.83 -1.32
C LEU A 80 2.31 -2.03 -0.86
N VAL A 81 2.15 -1.79 0.44
CA VAL A 81 1.20 -0.82 0.99
C VAL A 81 1.36 0.48 0.21
N SER A 82 0.26 0.84 -0.47
CA SER A 82 0.15 1.98 -1.38
C SER A 82 0.93 3.17 -0.83
N LYS A 83 1.84 3.73 -1.64
CA LYS A 83 2.56 4.96 -1.27
C LYS A 83 1.55 5.92 -0.68
N VAL A 84 1.77 6.34 0.57
CA VAL A 84 0.87 7.30 1.22
C VAL A 84 0.89 8.56 0.37
N LYS A 85 -0.24 8.85 -0.26
CA LYS A 85 -0.45 9.99 -1.11
C LYS A 85 -0.64 11.23 -0.23
N ARG A 86 -0.22 12.38 -0.76
CA ARG A 86 -0.56 13.68 -0.20
C ARG A 86 -1.67 14.28 -1.07
N PRO A 87 -2.75 14.81 -0.48
CA PRO A 87 -3.74 15.55 -1.25
C PRO A 87 -3.09 16.78 -1.90
N GLU A 88 -3.46 17.07 -3.14
CA GLU A 88 -3.01 18.31 -3.83
C GLU A 88 -3.65 19.53 -3.14
N SER A 89 -2.99 20.69 -3.22
CA SER A 89 -3.40 21.93 -2.54
C SER A 89 -4.82 22.37 -2.87
N GLU A 90 -5.23 22.16 -4.11
CA GLU A 90 -6.47 22.57 -4.75
C GLU A 90 -7.60 21.55 -4.60
N TRP A 91 -7.33 20.39 -3.99
CA TRP A 91 -8.38 19.40 -3.74
C TRP A 91 -9.23 19.83 -2.55
N ASP A 92 -10.53 19.97 -2.81
CA ASP A 92 -11.55 20.04 -1.76
C ASP A 92 -11.86 18.63 -1.20
N GLY A 93 -12.75 18.57 -0.20
CA GLY A 93 -13.15 17.33 0.45
C GLY A 93 -13.80 16.34 -0.51
N ASN A 94 -14.65 16.81 -1.42
CA ASN A 94 -15.34 15.95 -2.39
C ASN A 94 -14.35 15.32 -3.37
N ARG A 95 -13.44 16.12 -3.92
CA ARG A 95 -12.40 15.65 -4.84
C ARG A 95 -11.46 14.67 -4.16
N LEU A 96 -11.12 14.89 -2.88
CA LEU A 96 -10.35 13.95 -2.08
C LEU A 96 -11.08 12.61 -1.92
N LEU A 97 -12.38 12.62 -1.62
CA LEU A 97 -13.19 11.41 -1.40
C LEU A 97 -13.32 10.53 -2.65
N HIS A 98 -13.14 11.08 -3.85
CA HIS A 98 -13.11 10.31 -5.10
C HIS A 98 -11.74 9.66 -5.38
N GLN A 99 -10.72 9.92 -4.56
CA GLN A 99 -9.38 9.39 -4.78
C GLN A 99 -9.19 8.03 -4.12
N ARG A 100 -8.47 7.14 -4.82
CA ARG A 100 -8.07 5.84 -4.27
C ARG A 100 -6.71 5.90 -3.62
N GLY A 101 -6.53 5.09 -2.58
CA GLY A 101 -5.25 4.83 -1.93
C GLY A 101 -5.19 5.31 -0.48
N LEU A 102 -3.97 5.32 0.05
CA LEU A 102 -3.69 5.66 1.45
C LEU A 102 -3.27 7.11 1.58
N PHE A 103 -3.81 7.80 2.58
CA PHE A 103 -3.49 9.20 2.88
C PHE A 103 -3.21 9.38 4.36
N TYR A 104 -2.44 10.40 4.73
CA TYR A 104 -2.28 10.76 6.14
C TYR A 104 -3.60 11.29 6.70
N LEU A 105 -4.02 10.77 7.86
CA LEU A 105 -5.25 11.19 8.53
C LEU A 105 -5.31 12.72 8.72
N THR A 106 -4.18 13.32 9.10
CA THR A 106 -4.08 14.77 9.30
C THR A 106 -4.33 15.57 8.03
N ASP A 107 -3.96 15.05 6.86
CA ASP A 107 -4.14 15.76 5.59
C ASP A 107 -5.56 15.59 5.05
N VAL A 108 -6.17 14.44 5.32
CA VAL A 108 -7.59 14.19 5.07
C VAL A 108 -8.44 15.14 5.92
N CYS A 109 -8.21 15.20 7.24
CA CYS A 109 -8.95 16.05 8.18
C CYS A 109 -8.87 17.56 7.92
N LYS A 110 -7.92 18.03 7.09
CA LYS A 110 -7.89 19.45 6.66
C LYS A 110 -8.99 19.78 5.63
N ARG A 111 -9.55 18.77 4.98
CA ARG A 111 -10.46 18.90 3.83
C ARG A 111 -11.87 18.36 4.09
N ILE A 112 -12.05 17.67 5.22
CA ILE A 112 -13.34 17.14 5.64
C ILE A 112 -13.68 17.69 7.03
N PRO A 113 -14.98 17.83 7.39
CA PRO A 113 -15.43 18.35 8.67
C PRO A 113 -15.28 17.35 9.83
N PHE A 114 -14.10 16.72 9.96
CA PHE A 114 -13.76 15.83 11.07
C PHE A 114 -12.36 16.10 11.58
N SER A 115 -12.23 16.17 12.90
CA SER A 115 -10.92 16.21 13.53
C SER A 115 -10.24 14.84 13.52
N ALA A 116 -8.91 14.84 13.47
CA ALA A 116 -8.13 13.60 13.60
C ALA A 116 -8.41 12.89 14.93
N HIS A 117 -8.72 13.64 16.00
CA HIS A 117 -9.08 13.06 17.30
C HIS A 117 -10.38 12.24 17.20
N GLN A 118 -11.43 12.79 16.59
CA GLN A 118 -12.72 12.10 16.41
C GLN A 118 -12.55 10.79 15.63
N LEU A 119 -11.83 10.83 14.50
CA LEU A 119 -11.62 9.64 13.67
C LEU A 119 -10.73 8.59 14.35
N ARG A 120 -9.71 9.01 15.10
CA ARG A 120 -8.90 8.09 15.93
C ARG A 120 -9.74 7.44 17.02
N TYR A 121 -10.61 8.21 17.67
CA TYR A 121 -11.51 7.70 18.70
C TYR A 121 -12.46 6.64 18.13
N GLN A 122 -13.06 6.90 16.96
CA GLN A 122 -13.88 5.91 16.26
C GLN A 122 -13.08 4.65 15.90
N ALA A 123 -11.87 4.80 15.36
CA ALA A 123 -11.02 3.66 15.01
C ALA A 123 -10.67 2.78 16.23
N LYS A 124 -10.49 3.37 17.42
CA LYS A 124 -10.17 2.61 18.64
C LYS A 124 -11.33 1.76 19.16
N ARG A 125 -12.57 2.06 18.78
CA ARG A 125 -13.78 1.36 19.25
C ARG A 125 -14.19 0.20 18.34
N ARG A 126 -13.43 -0.04 17.28
CA ARG A 126 -13.73 -1.01 16.21
C ARG A 126 -12.75 -2.18 16.32
N GLU A 127 -13.23 -3.38 16.03
CA GLU A 127 -12.39 -4.58 16.07
C GLU A 127 -11.40 -4.58 14.91
N ASN A 128 -11.84 -4.15 13.72
CA ASN A 128 -11.01 -4.03 12.54
C ASN A 128 -11.20 -2.66 11.86
N PRO A 129 -10.64 -1.59 12.45
CA PRO A 129 -10.93 -0.23 12.01
C PRO A 129 -10.49 0.06 10.56
N ARG A 130 -9.46 -0.64 10.06
CA ARG A 130 -9.07 -0.53 8.65
C ARG A 130 -10.15 -1.02 7.71
N ARG A 131 -10.81 -2.14 8.02
CA ARG A 131 -11.86 -2.74 7.18
C ARG A 131 -13.23 -2.11 7.39
N GLU A 132 -13.49 -1.62 8.60
CA GLU A 132 -14.81 -1.05 8.95
C GLU A 132 -14.94 0.42 8.56
N ILE A 133 -13.89 1.23 8.79
CA ILE A 133 -13.96 2.68 8.60
C ILE A 133 -12.77 3.24 7.80
N GLY A 134 -11.84 2.40 7.36
CA GLY A 134 -10.66 2.83 6.58
C GLY A 134 -9.59 3.57 7.39
N VAL A 135 -9.76 3.80 8.70
CA VAL A 135 -8.79 4.55 9.52
C VAL A 135 -7.97 3.57 10.35
N PHE A 136 -6.64 3.65 10.30
CA PHE A 136 -5.79 2.73 11.08
C PHE A 136 -4.44 3.35 11.44
N LYS A 137 -3.81 2.85 12.51
CA LYS A 137 -2.44 3.21 12.87
C LYS A 137 -1.48 2.29 12.12
N ASP A 138 -0.70 2.87 11.22
CA ASP A 138 0.38 2.16 10.54
C ASP A 138 1.55 1.95 11.50
N ARG A 139 2.06 0.71 11.55
CA ARG A 139 3.14 0.34 12.49
C ARG A 139 4.51 0.82 12.02
N GLU A 140 4.74 0.88 10.71
CA GLU A 140 6.03 1.25 10.15
C GLU A 140 6.24 2.77 10.18
N LEU A 141 5.20 3.53 9.80
CA LEU A 141 5.22 4.98 9.80
C LEU A 141 4.86 5.60 11.17
N ASN A 142 4.45 4.76 12.14
CA ASN A 142 3.97 5.16 13.47
C ASN A 142 2.95 6.32 13.43
N THR A 143 2.08 6.33 12.43
CA THR A 143 1.10 7.40 12.17
C THR A 143 -0.24 6.83 11.77
N TYR A 144 -1.28 7.64 11.82
CA TYR A 144 -2.61 7.24 11.35
C TYR A 144 -2.77 7.51 9.87
N LEU A 145 -3.20 6.48 9.16
CA LEU A 145 -3.53 6.52 7.74
C LEU A 145 -5.03 6.33 7.53
N VAL A 146 -5.48 6.77 6.36
CA VAL A 146 -6.83 6.61 5.86
C VAL A 146 -6.77 5.88 4.53
N ASP A 147 -7.47 4.76 4.46
CA ASP A 147 -7.73 3.98 3.26
C ASP A 147 -9.01 4.51 2.61
N MET A 148 -8.85 5.30 1.56
CA MET A 148 -9.97 6.01 0.94
C MET A 148 -10.98 5.08 0.26
N GLU A 149 -10.56 3.87 -0.10
CA GLU A 149 -11.47 2.87 -0.69
C GLU A 149 -12.52 2.37 0.32
N ILE A 150 -12.20 2.42 1.61
CA ILE A 150 -13.12 2.06 2.70
C ILE A 150 -13.72 3.31 3.36
N PHE A 151 -12.90 4.33 3.54
CA PHE A 151 -13.29 5.56 4.25
C PHE A 151 -14.31 6.39 3.46
N ALA A 152 -14.15 6.54 2.15
CA ALA A 152 -15.06 7.38 1.36
C ALA A 152 -16.50 6.84 1.33
N PRO A 153 -16.75 5.54 1.09
CA PRO A 153 -18.09 4.98 1.22
C PRO A 153 -18.66 5.13 2.64
N TRP A 154 -17.85 4.88 3.67
CA TRP A 154 -18.27 4.97 5.07
C TRP A 154 -18.70 6.39 5.47
N ILE A 155 -17.93 7.41 5.08
CA ILE A 155 -18.24 8.80 5.45
C ILE A 155 -19.43 9.34 4.66
N ASN A 156 -19.58 8.97 3.38
CA ASN A 156 -20.75 9.33 2.59
C ASN A 156 -22.01 8.72 3.20
N HIS A 157 -21.97 7.46 3.63
CA HIS A 157 -23.09 6.83 4.33
C HIS A 157 -23.49 7.57 5.61
N ILE A 158 -22.52 8.08 6.38
CA ILE A 158 -22.78 8.89 7.58
C ILE A 158 -23.40 10.24 7.23
N TRP A 159 -22.99 10.87 6.13
CA TRP A 159 -23.53 12.16 5.71
C TRP A 159 -24.92 12.04 5.10
N GLU A 160 -25.14 11.07 4.22
CA GLU A 160 -26.46 10.77 3.66
C GLU A 160 -27.45 10.33 4.74
N GLY A 161 -26.99 9.57 5.75
CA GLY A 161 -27.81 9.18 6.90
C GLY A 161 -28.20 10.34 7.82
N ARG A 162 -27.49 11.48 7.77
CA ARG A 162 -27.87 12.68 8.55
C ARG A 162 -28.98 13.49 7.88
N ASP A 163 -29.16 13.36 6.57
CA ASP A 163 -30.21 14.08 5.84
C ASP A 163 -31.60 13.41 5.99
N GLN A 164 -31.65 12.13 6.39
CA GLN A 164 -32.93 11.42 6.63
C GLN A 164 -33.56 11.68 7.99
N ASP A 165 -32.80 12.15 8.98
CA ASP A 165 -33.31 12.47 10.33
C ASP A 165 -33.77 13.95 10.47
N GLN A 166 -33.87 14.69 9.35
CA GLN A 166 -34.28 16.11 9.35
C GLN A 166 -35.60 16.41 8.60
N TYR A 167 -36.43 15.41 8.31
CA TYR A 167 -37.78 15.60 7.77
C TYR A 167 -38.85 14.82 8.53
#